data_AF-A0AAE0A7Z2-F1
#
_entry.id   AF-A0AAE0A7Z2-F1
#
_cell.length_a   1.000
_cell.length_b   1.000
_cell.length_c   1.000
_cell.angle_alpha   90.00
_cell.angle_beta   90.00
_cell.angle_gamma   90.00
#
_symmetry.space_group_name_H-M   'P 1'
#
loop_
_entity.id
_entity.type
_entity.pdbx_description
1 polymer ?
#
loop_
_entity_poly.entity_id
_entity_poly.type
_entity_poly.pdbx_seq_one_letter_code
_entity_poly.pdbx_strand_id
1 'polypeptide(L)'
;MNQAKILLAQDNKYKHVFRFHHVWPILKDMQKFTDNDTATLAFQRESGHFVSSQENSPTPESPTMESPRLSSFSRNITSDDVEGSSSQRPIGVKKAIFKRRVKEQNSAFCDTLKKGQQQFMEVFKQNIGERQRTNDILERKVECRETKIVMMDLNTITDPMKRDVVKQQQLKIMAKQAR
;
A
#
# COMPACT_ATOMS: atom_id res chain seq x y z
N MET A 1 -10.08 -17.95 20.89
CA MET A 1 -10.00 -18.44 19.49
C MET A 1 -11.19 -18.03 18.59
N ASN A 2 -12.17 -17.22 19.00
CA ASN A 2 -13.36 -16.97 18.17
C ASN A 2 -13.77 -15.49 17.95
N GLN A 3 -13.03 -14.50 18.46
CA GLN A 3 -13.39 -13.08 18.25
C GLN A 3 -13.33 -12.68 16.77
N ALA A 4 -12.33 -13.16 16.03
CA ALA A 4 -12.22 -12.90 14.58
C ALA A 4 -13.39 -13.45 13.77
N LYS A 5 -13.96 -14.60 14.18
CA LYS A 5 -15.11 -15.20 13.51
C LYS A 5 -16.40 -14.40 13.73
N ILE A 6 -16.57 -13.84 14.93
CA ILE A 6 -17.73 -13.01 15.27
C ILE A 6 -17.71 -11.70 14.48
N LEU A 7 -16.55 -11.04 14.38
CA LEU A 7 -16.39 -9.80 13.62
C LEU A 7 -16.63 -10.00 12.12
N LEU A 8 -16.19 -11.14 11.56
CA LEU A 8 -16.39 -11.46 10.15
C LEU A 8 -17.86 -11.74 9.82
N ALA A 9 -18.60 -12.37 10.74
CA ALA A 9 -20.03 -12.63 10.58
C ALA A 9 -20.91 -11.36 10.67
N GLN A 10 -20.41 -10.29 11.28
CA GLN A 10 -21.09 -8.99 11.36
C GLN A 10 -20.95 -8.14 10.09
N ASP A 11 -20.05 -8.50 9.17
CA ASP A 11 -19.89 -7.78 7.92
C ASP A 11 -21.02 -8.14 6.94
N ASN A 12 -21.89 -7.17 6.64
CA ASN A 12 -22.97 -7.31 5.65
C ASN A 12 -22.45 -7.70 4.25
N LYS A 13 -21.16 -7.47 3.95
CA LYS A 13 -20.51 -7.86 2.69
C LYS A 13 -20.06 -9.33 2.67
N TYR A 14 -19.96 -9.97 3.83
CA TYR A 14 -19.52 -11.37 3.96
C TYR A 14 -20.42 -12.32 3.18
N LYS A 15 -21.74 -12.07 3.17
CA LYS A 15 -22.73 -12.94 2.53
C LYS A 15 -22.75 -12.88 1.00
N HIS A 16 -22.20 -11.83 0.38
CA HIS A 16 -22.42 -11.56 -1.05
C HIS A 16 -21.15 -11.36 -1.91
N VAL A 17 -19.95 -11.33 -1.32
CA VAL A 17 -18.75 -10.94 -2.07
C VAL A 17 -17.65 -12.00 -2.10
N PHE A 18 -17.66 -13.00 -1.22
CA PHE A 18 -16.62 -14.04 -1.26
C PHE A 18 -16.95 -15.16 -2.26
N ARG A 19 -16.84 -14.85 -3.56
CA ARG A 19 -16.97 -15.86 -4.61
C ARG A 19 -15.61 -16.50 -4.88
N PHE A 20 -15.41 -17.72 -4.37
CA PHE A 20 -14.30 -18.62 -4.74
C PHE A 20 -14.25 -18.98 -6.24
N HIS A 21 -15.16 -18.46 -7.08
CA HIS A 21 -15.23 -18.74 -8.52
C HIS A 21 -13.92 -18.49 -9.27
N HIS A 22 -13.14 -17.48 -8.88
CA HIS A 22 -11.86 -17.17 -9.51
C HIS A 22 -10.70 -18.02 -8.96
N VAL A 23 -10.85 -18.56 -7.75
CA VAL A 23 -9.83 -19.39 -7.08
C VAL A 23 -10.05 -20.88 -7.35
N TRP A 24 -11.27 -21.29 -7.69
CA TRP A 24 -11.64 -22.67 -8.00
C TRP A 24 -10.83 -23.27 -9.16
N PRO A 25 -10.59 -22.56 -10.29
CA PRO A 25 -9.71 -23.05 -11.34
C PRO A 25 -8.25 -23.24 -10.89
N ILE A 26 -7.79 -22.46 -9.90
CA ILE A 26 -6.43 -22.57 -9.37
C ILE A 26 -6.33 -23.78 -8.43
N LEU A 27 -7.30 -23.95 -7.53
CA LEU A 27 -7.30 -25.03 -6.55
C LEU A 27 -7.59 -26.41 -7.17
N LYS A 28 -8.44 -26.49 -8.21
CA LYS A 28 -8.77 -27.78 -8.85
C LYS A 28 -7.55 -28.46 -9.46
N ASP A 29 -6.58 -27.68 -9.95
CA ASP A 29 -5.40 -28.21 -10.62
C ASP A 29 -4.30 -28.55 -9.59
N MET A 30 -4.33 -27.98 -8.38
CA MET A 30 -3.39 -28.32 -7.30
C MET A 30 -3.54 -29.77 -6.82
N GLN A 31 -4.75 -30.34 -6.82
CA GLN A 31 -4.97 -31.73 -6.44
C GLN A 31 -4.35 -32.71 -7.46
N LYS A 32 -4.17 -32.29 -8.71
CA LYS A 32 -3.54 -33.13 -9.74
C LYS A 32 -2.03 -33.29 -9.57
N PHE A 33 -1.41 -32.48 -8.72
CA PHE A 33 0.04 -32.50 -8.50
C PHE A 33 0.46 -33.27 -7.24
N THR A 34 -0.48 -33.84 -6.47
CA THR A 34 -0.14 -34.63 -5.27
C THR A 34 0.00 -36.13 -5.54
N ASP A 35 -0.28 -36.58 -6.75
CA ASP A 35 -0.32 -38.01 -7.11
C ASP A 35 0.92 -38.48 -7.90
N ASN A 36 2.03 -37.73 -7.82
CA ASN A 36 3.30 -38.26 -8.29
C ASN A 36 4.44 -37.81 -7.38
N ASP A 37 5.24 -38.80 -7.01
CA ASP A 37 6.25 -38.76 -5.96
C ASP A 37 7.36 -37.74 -6.22
N THR A 38 7.82 -37.12 -5.13
CA THR A 38 9.17 -36.54 -4.94
C THR A 38 9.76 -35.72 -6.10
N ALA A 39 9.41 -34.44 -6.20
CA ALA A 39 10.25 -33.48 -6.92
C ALA A 39 10.30 -32.12 -6.20
N THR A 40 11.48 -31.86 -5.66
CA THR A 40 12.01 -30.61 -5.12
C THR A 40 11.37 -29.35 -5.70
N LEU A 41 10.94 -28.44 -4.82
CA LEU A 41 10.56 -27.06 -5.13
C LEU A 41 11.64 -26.37 -5.96
N ALA A 42 11.45 -26.33 -7.28
CA ALA A 42 12.18 -25.45 -8.18
C ALA A 42 11.17 -24.47 -8.82
N PHE A 43 10.84 -23.41 -8.08
CA PHE A 43 10.21 -22.23 -8.69
C PHE A 43 11.25 -21.51 -9.56
N GLN A 44 11.41 -21.99 -10.79
CA GLN A 44 12.11 -21.28 -11.85
C GLN A 44 11.19 -20.15 -12.33
N ARG A 45 11.45 -18.95 -11.82
CA ARG A 45 10.82 -17.70 -12.27
C ARG A 45 11.27 -17.43 -13.71
N GLU A 46 10.48 -17.85 -14.68
CA GLU A 46 10.70 -17.46 -16.08
C GLU A 46 9.73 -16.37 -16.50
N SER A 47 10.36 -15.30 -16.98
CA SER A 47 9.87 -14.07 -17.58
C SER A 47 8.61 -14.26 -18.44
N GLY A 48 7.56 -13.50 -18.13
CA GLY A 48 6.35 -13.45 -18.93
C GLY A 48 6.59 -12.88 -20.33
N HIS A 49 6.23 -13.67 -21.33
CA HIS A 49 5.96 -13.19 -22.68
C HIS A 49 4.43 -13.23 -22.86
N PHE A 50 3.76 -12.09 -22.64
CA PHE A 50 2.33 -11.96 -22.88
C PHE A 50 2.14 -11.74 -24.38
N VAL A 51 1.80 -12.82 -25.10
CA VAL A 51 1.44 -12.72 -26.53
C VAL A 51 0.01 -12.19 -26.62
N SER A 52 -0.11 -11.08 -27.36
CA SER A 52 -1.30 -10.33 -27.68
C SER A 52 -2.36 -11.17 -28.43
N SER A 53 -3.61 -10.81 -28.17
CA SER A 53 -4.89 -11.26 -28.72
C SER A 53 -4.89 -11.93 -30.11
N GLN A 54 -5.57 -13.08 -30.16
CA GLN A 54 -5.95 -13.81 -31.37
C GLN A 54 -7.32 -13.30 -31.87
N GLU A 55 -7.36 -12.76 -33.09
CA GLU A 55 -8.57 -12.48 -33.87
C GLU A 55 -8.72 -13.54 -34.98
N ASN A 56 -9.96 -13.90 -35.30
CA ASN A 56 -10.38 -15.09 -36.04
C ASN A 56 -10.38 -14.96 -37.57
N SER A 57 -10.38 -16.13 -38.23
CA SER A 57 -10.95 -16.49 -39.56
C SER A 57 -9.92 -16.90 -40.66
N PRO A 58 -10.32 -17.65 -41.73
CA PRO A 58 -9.79 -19.00 -42.02
C PRO A 58 -8.88 -19.10 -43.28
N THR A 59 -8.16 -20.22 -43.34
CA THR A 59 -7.27 -20.83 -44.39
C THR A 59 -7.82 -20.81 -45.85
N PRO A 60 -7.05 -21.12 -46.94
CA PRO A 60 -5.89 -22.06 -47.03
C PRO A 60 -4.75 -21.77 -48.09
N GLU A 61 -3.73 -22.66 -48.05
CA GLU A 61 -2.79 -23.09 -49.14
C GLU A 61 -1.36 -22.49 -49.27
N SER A 62 -0.37 -23.39 -49.24
CA SER A 62 1.09 -23.21 -49.52
C SER A 62 1.38 -23.44 -51.03
N PRO A 63 2.53 -23.08 -51.66
CA PRO A 63 3.87 -23.65 -51.35
C PRO A 63 5.13 -22.75 -51.56
N THR A 64 6.19 -23.12 -50.84
CA THR A 64 7.64 -23.16 -51.15
C THR A 64 8.30 -22.19 -52.17
N MET A 65 9.37 -21.49 -51.75
CA MET A 65 10.75 -21.48 -52.31
C MET A 65 11.48 -20.10 -52.26
N GLU A 66 12.80 -20.19 -52.02
CA GLU A 66 13.89 -19.21 -52.29
C GLU A 66 14.23 -18.10 -51.28
N SER A 67 15.16 -18.40 -50.35
CA SER A 67 16.28 -17.50 -50.01
C SER A 67 17.21 -17.39 -51.23
N PRO A 68 17.96 -16.30 -51.55
CA PRO A 68 18.75 -15.48 -50.60
C PRO A 68 19.03 -14.00 -51.04
N ARG A 69 18.85 -12.99 -50.17
CA ARG A 69 19.50 -11.67 -50.40
C ARG A 69 20.06 -11.08 -49.10
N LEU A 70 21.33 -11.37 -48.88
CA LEU A 70 22.19 -10.65 -47.95
C LEU A 70 22.32 -9.20 -48.46
N SER A 71 21.63 -8.27 -47.78
CA SER A 71 21.68 -6.85 -48.08
C SER A 71 23.06 -6.28 -47.75
N SER A 72 23.70 -5.72 -48.78
CA SER A 72 25.00 -5.06 -48.75
C SER A 72 24.98 -3.76 -47.95
N PHE A 73 25.89 -3.62 -46.99
CA PHE A 73 26.43 -2.31 -46.62
C PHE A 73 27.96 -2.39 -46.69
N SER A 74 28.51 -1.94 -47.81
CA SER A 74 29.94 -1.73 -48.00
C SER A 74 30.39 -0.51 -47.19
N ARG A 75 31.11 -0.73 -46.08
CA ARG A 75 31.93 0.32 -45.46
C ARG A 75 33.35 0.17 -45.99
N ASN A 76 33.71 1.08 -46.88
CA ASN A 76 35.07 1.28 -47.37
C ASN A 76 36.00 1.58 -46.18
N ILE A 77 36.93 0.67 -45.88
CA ILE A 77 38.12 0.96 -45.08
C ILE A 77 39.34 0.57 -45.92
N THR A 78 40.04 1.60 -46.37
CA THR A 78 41.37 1.49 -46.99
C THR A 78 42.28 0.68 -46.07
N SER A 79 42.99 -0.28 -46.66
CA SER A 79 44.05 -1.04 -46.02
C SER A 79 45.15 -0.09 -45.54
N ASP A 80 45.72 -0.34 -44.37
CA ASP A 80 47.13 -0.70 -44.25
C ASP A 80 47.44 -1.12 -42.80
N ASP A 81 47.99 -2.33 -42.72
CA ASP A 81 48.88 -2.92 -41.72
C ASP A 81 48.55 -3.03 -40.22
N VAL A 82 48.65 -4.31 -39.82
CA VAL A 82 49.33 -4.83 -38.62
C VAL A 82 48.57 -4.88 -37.28
N GLU A 83 48.71 -6.07 -36.69
CA GLU A 83 48.48 -6.42 -35.29
C GLU A 83 47.05 -6.50 -34.76
N GLY A 84 46.50 -7.71 -34.91
CA GLY A 84 46.39 -8.59 -33.74
C GLY A 84 45.81 -7.94 -32.48
N SER A 85 44.54 -7.58 -32.51
CA SER A 85 43.77 -7.37 -31.29
C SER A 85 42.45 -8.11 -31.39
N SER A 86 42.53 -9.42 -31.15
CA SER A 86 41.43 -10.18 -30.60
C SER A 86 40.95 -9.45 -29.35
N SER A 87 39.88 -8.68 -29.50
CA SER A 87 39.31 -7.85 -28.44
C SER A 87 38.68 -8.75 -27.38
N GLN A 88 39.51 -9.25 -26.48
CA GLN A 88 39.12 -9.92 -25.26
C GLN A 88 38.49 -8.86 -24.34
N ARG A 89 37.16 -8.74 -24.42
CA ARG A 89 36.39 -7.74 -23.65
C ARG A 89 36.65 -7.91 -22.14
N PRO A 90 36.88 -6.81 -21.37
CA PRO A 90 36.93 -6.88 -19.92
C PRO A 90 35.51 -7.00 -19.37
N ILE A 91 35.01 -8.23 -19.32
CA ILE A 91 33.65 -8.60 -18.88
C ILE A 91 33.34 -8.13 -17.44
N GLY A 92 34.36 -7.81 -16.62
CA GLY A 92 34.20 -7.37 -15.23
C GLY A 92 33.73 -5.92 -15.04
N VAL A 93 34.14 -4.98 -15.91
CA VAL A 93 33.92 -3.54 -15.67
C VAL A 93 32.44 -3.16 -15.83
N LYS A 94 31.77 -3.68 -16.86
CA LYS A 94 30.33 -3.44 -17.08
C LYS A 94 29.47 -4.00 -15.95
N LYS A 95 29.81 -5.18 -15.42
CA LYS A 95 29.14 -5.81 -14.28
C LYS A 95 29.33 -5.00 -12.99
N ALA A 96 30.52 -4.47 -12.75
CA ALA A 96 30.82 -3.62 -11.60
C ALA A 96 30.04 -2.29 -11.64
N ILE A 97 29.99 -1.63 -12.79
CA ILE A 97 29.22 -0.39 -12.99
C ILE A 97 27.73 -0.64 -12.79
N PHE A 98 27.18 -1.72 -13.36
CA PHE A 98 25.77 -2.07 -13.18
C PHE A 98 25.43 -2.34 -11.71
N LYS A 99 26.25 -3.13 -11.00
CA LYS A 99 26.06 -3.39 -9.56
C LYS A 99 26.10 -2.12 -8.72
N ARG A 100 27.01 -1.20 -9.04
CA ARG A 100 27.09 0.11 -8.36
C ARG A 100 25.80 0.90 -8.55
N ARG A 101 25.31 1.01 -9.79
CA ARG A 101 24.05 1.71 -10.10
C ARG A 101 22.86 1.13 -9.35
N VAL A 102 22.73 -0.21 -9.33
CA VAL A 102 21.67 -0.90 -8.58
C VAL A 102 21.78 -0.62 -7.08
N LYS A 103 22.99 -0.64 -6.52
CA LYS A 103 23.21 -0.33 -5.10
C LYS A 103 22.81 1.12 -4.77
N GLU A 104 23.19 2.07 -5.60
CA GLU A 104 22.85 3.50 -5.44
C GLU A 104 21.35 3.75 -5.56
N GLN A 105 20.67 3.11 -6.53
CA GLN A 105 19.22 3.20 -6.66
C GLN A 105 18.51 2.60 -5.44
N ASN A 106 18.96 1.44 -4.98
CA ASN A 106 18.40 0.81 -3.79
C ASN A 106 18.64 1.63 -2.52
N SER A 107 19.83 2.25 -2.37
CA SER A 107 20.09 3.13 -1.22
C SER A 107 19.19 4.36 -1.26
N ALA A 108 19.07 5.01 -2.43
CA ALA A 108 18.19 6.17 -2.60
C ALA A 108 16.71 5.83 -2.28
N PHE A 109 16.25 4.65 -2.72
CA PHE A 109 14.91 4.15 -2.39
C PHE A 109 14.74 3.93 -0.87
N CYS A 110 15.70 3.26 -0.22
CA CYS A 110 15.68 3.05 1.23
C CYS A 110 15.68 4.37 2.01
N ASP A 111 16.45 5.36 1.57
CA ASP A 111 16.52 6.67 2.22
C ASP A 111 15.21 7.45 2.05
N THR A 112 14.59 7.37 0.88
CA THR A 112 13.25 7.94 0.64
C THR A 112 12.20 7.30 1.54
N LEU A 113 12.23 5.98 1.69
CA LEU A 113 11.32 5.25 2.56
C LEU A 113 11.51 5.65 4.03
N LYS A 114 12.75 5.73 4.51
CA LYS A 114 13.05 6.17 5.88
C LYS A 114 12.56 7.59 6.14
N LYS A 115 12.80 8.51 5.19
CA LYS A 115 12.33 9.90 5.28
C LYS A 115 10.80 9.95 5.34
N GLY A 116 10.12 9.18 4.49
CA GLY A 116 8.65 9.08 4.51
C GLY A 116 8.12 8.56 5.86
N GLN A 117 8.75 7.53 6.43
CA GLN A 117 8.40 7.03 7.76
C GLN A 117 8.60 8.07 8.86
N GLN A 118 9.71 8.82 8.82
CA GLN A 118 9.97 9.90 9.79
C GLN A 118 8.91 11.00 9.72
N GLN A 119 8.58 11.45 8.51
CA GLN A 119 7.53 12.45 8.28
C GLN A 119 6.16 11.95 8.75
N PHE A 120 5.81 10.70 8.46
CA PHE A 120 4.56 10.11 8.93
C PHE A 120 4.47 10.09 10.46
N MET A 121 5.55 9.68 11.13
CA MET A 121 5.61 9.68 12.60
C MET A 121 5.50 11.07 13.20
N GLU A 122 6.10 12.07 12.55
CA GLU A 122 6.01 13.48 12.97
C GLU A 122 4.57 14.00 12.87
N VAL A 123 3.92 13.81 11.72
CA VAL A 123 2.51 14.19 11.52
C VAL A 123 1.60 13.47 12.51
N PHE A 124 1.84 12.18 12.77
CA PHE A 124 1.05 11.41 13.73
C PHE A 124 1.19 11.96 15.16
N LYS A 125 2.41 12.26 15.60
CA LYS A 125 2.67 12.87 16.91
C LYS A 125 2.04 14.25 17.02
N GLN A 126 2.19 15.09 15.99
CA GLN A 126 1.57 16.40 15.93
C GLN A 126 0.05 16.31 16.05
N ASN A 127 -0.58 15.42 15.27
CA ASN A 127 -2.02 15.25 15.26
C ASN A 127 -2.57 14.76 16.61
N ILE A 128 -1.86 13.86 17.30
CA ILE A 128 -2.22 13.47 18.67
C ILE A 128 -2.14 14.68 19.60
N GLY A 129 -1.06 15.45 19.54
CA GLY A 129 -0.89 16.63 20.38
C GLY A 129 -1.95 17.72 20.12
N GLU A 130 -2.31 17.94 18.85
CA GLU A 130 -3.38 18.87 18.48
C GLU A 130 -4.73 18.43 19.01
N ARG A 131 -5.11 17.16 18.82
CA ARG A 131 -6.36 16.60 19.37
C ARG A 131 -6.42 16.72 20.89
N GLN A 132 -5.31 16.44 21.58
CA GLN A 132 -5.23 16.61 23.02
C GLN A 132 -5.47 18.06 23.43
N ARG A 133 -4.79 19.03 22.80
CA ARG A 133 -4.99 20.46 23.08
C ARG A 133 -6.44 20.89 22.84
N THR A 134 -7.06 20.45 21.76
CA THR A 134 -8.46 20.76 21.46
C THR A 134 -9.39 20.21 22.55
N ASN A 135 -9.15 18.98 23.00
CA ASN A 135 -9.91 18.37 24.09
C ASN A 135 -9.71 19.15 25.40
N ASP A 136 -8.46 19.46 25.78
CA ASP A 136 -8.15 20.22 26.98
C ASP A 136 -8.80 21.62 27.00
N ILE A 137 -8.89 22.27 25.84
CA ILE A 137 -9.58 23.57 25.70
C ILE A 137 -11.10 23.38 25.86
N LEU A 138 -11.67 22.33 25.29
CA LEU A 138 -13.10 22.03 25.40
C LEU A 138 -13.48 21.71 26.86
N GLU A 139 -12.67 20.90 27.53
CA GLU A 139 -12.84 20.55 28.95
C GLU A 139 -12.80 21.80 29.83
N ARG A 140 -11.77 22.65 29.70
CA ARG A 140 -11.71 23.94 30.41
C ARG A 140 -12.89 24.84 30.12
N LYS A 141 -13.39 24.86 28.88
CA LYS A 141 -14.55 25.66 28.50
C LYS A 141 -15.84 25.14 29.15
N VAL A 142 -15.99 23.83 29.27
CA VAL A 142 -17.10 23.20 29.99
C VAL A 142 -17.00 23.53 31.48
N GLU A 143 -15.82 23.34 32.08
CA GLU A 143 -15.57 23.65 33.49
C GLU A 143 -15.85 25.12 33.79
N CYS A 144 -15.34 26.06 32.98
CA CYS A 144 -15.60 27.49 33.15
C CYS A 144 -17.11 27.82 33.08
N ARG A 145 -17.85 27.17 32.18
CA ARG A 145 -19.31 27.31 32.09
C ARG A 145 -20.02 26.74 33.33
N GLU A 146 -19.62 25.56 33.77
CA GLU A 146 -20.18 24.91 34.97
C GLU A 146 -19.91 25.77 36.22
N THR A 147 -18.69 26.27 36.41
CA THR A 147 -18.32 27.19 37.49
C THR A 147 -19.14 28.48 37.45
N LYS A 148 -19.34 29.06 36.26
CA LYS A 148 -20.20 30.25 36.10
C LYS A 148 -21.63 29.99 36.55
N ILE A 149 -22.19 28.82 36.25
CA ILE A 149 -23.55 28.45 36.68
C ILE A 149 -23.61 28.25 38.20
N VAL A 150 -22.62 27.56 38.79
CA VAL A 150 -22.55 27.33 40.24
C VAL A 150 -22.41 28.64 41.02
N MET A 151 -21.66 29.61 40.50
CA MET A 151 -21.46 30.92 41.15
C MET A 151 -22.61 31.92 40.94
N MET A 152 -23.60 31.60 40.10
CA MET A 152 -24.71 32.51 39.80
C MET A 152 -25.63 32.67 41.02
N ASP A 153 -25.83 33.91 41.47
CA ASP A 153 -26.78 34.20 42.55
C ASP A 153 -28.22 34.09 42.05
N LEU A 154 -29.00 33.21 42.68
CA LEU A 154 -30.40 32.93 42.34
C LEU A 154 -31.32 34.14 42.59
N ASN A 155 -30.94 35.06 43.46
CA ASN A 155 -31.74 36.27 43.73
C ASN A 155 -31.72 37.25 42.55
N THR A 156 -30.75 37.14 41.66
CA THR A 156 -30.67 37.96 40.43
C THR A 156 -31.69 37.55 39.36
N ILE A 157 -32.30 36.36 39.49
CA ILE A 157 -33.26 35.82 38.51
C ILE A 157 -34.68 36.15 38.94
N THR A 158 -35.32 37.13 38.31
CA THR A 158 -36.70 37.55 38.64
C THR A 158 -37.73 36.46 38.42
N ASP A 159 -37.59 35.68 37.34
CA ASP A 159 -38.54 34.62 36.96
C ASP A 159 -38.38 33.36 37.82
N PRO A 160 -39.41 32.94 38.59
CA PRO A 160 -39.33 31.78 39.47
C PRO A 160 -39.05 30.47 38.72
N MET A 161 -39.59 30.28 37.51
CA MET A 161 -39.39 29.06 36.73
C MET A 161 -37.93 28.95 36.27
N LYS A 162 -37.33 30.05 35.80
CA LYS A 162 -35.92 30.07 35.41
C LYS A 162 -34.99 29.88 36.62
N ARG A 163 -35.37 30.45 37.76
CA ARG A 163 -34.62 30.30 39.01
C ARG A 163 -34.52 28.84 39.44
N ASP A 164 -35.63 28.12 39.39
CA ASP A 164 -35.66 26.69 39.75
C ASP A 164 -34.82 25.83 38.80
N VAL A 165 -34.86 26.11 37.50
CA VAL A 165 -34.03 25.41 36.50
C VAL A 165 -32.54 25.59 36.81
N VAL A 166 -32.10 26.82 37.09
CA VAL A 166 -30.70 27.10 37.43
C VAL A 166 -30.32 26.43 38.74
N LYS A 167 -31.18 26.48 39.77
CA LYS A 167 -30.96 25.80 41.05
C LYS A 167 -30.77 24.28 40.87
N GLN A 168 -31.62 23.64 40.07
CA GLN A 168 -31.47 22.22 39.75
C GLN A 168 -30.16 21.93 39.00
N GLN A 169 -29.77 22.81 38.08
CA GLN A 169 -28.51 22.67 37.35
C GLN A 169 -27.28 22.80 38.27
N GLN A 170 -27.30 23.73 39.22
CA GLN A 170 -26.26 23.88 40.25
C GLN A 170 -26.12 22.59 41.08
N LEU A 171 -27.25 22.03 41.56
CA LEU A 171 -27.25 20.78 42.31
C LEU A 171 -26.67 19.62 41.49
N LYS A 172 -27.04 19.51 40.21
CA LYS A 172 -26.51 18.48 39.31
C LYS A 172 -25.00 18.59 39.11
N ILE A 173 -24.49 19.80 38.94
CA ILE A 173 -23.05 20.05 38.76
C ILE A 173 -22.28 19.73 40.05
N MET A 174 -22.76 20.22 41.21
CA MET A 174 -22.13 19.93 42.50
C MET A 174 -22.12 18.42 42.80
N ALA A 175 -23.21 17.72 42.51
CA ALA A 175 -23.28 16.26 42.69
C ALA A 175 -22.34 15.50 41.75
N LYS A 176 -22.10 16.02 40.53
CA LYS A 176 -21.10 15.47 39.59
C LYS A 176 -19.67 15.67 40.11
N GLN A 177 -19.38 16.82 40.72
CA GLN A 177 -18.06 17.16 41.27
C GLN A 177 -17.73 16.44 42.59
N ALA A 178 -18.76 16.04 43.34
CA ALA A 178 -18.61 15.32 44.62
C ALA A 178 -18.39 13.80 44.48
N ARG A 179 -18.40 13.26 43.26
CA ARG A 179 -18.14 11.83 42.96
C ARG A 179 -16.73 11.63 42.47
#